data_AF-A0A9P5S325-F1
#
_entry.id   AF-A0A9P5S325-F1
#
_cell.length_a   1.000
_cell.length_b   1.000
_cell.length_c   1.000
_cell.angle_alpha   90.00
_cell.angle_beta   90.00
_cell.angle_gamma   90.00
#
_symmetry.space_group_name_H-M   'P 1'
#
loop_
_entity.id
_entity.type
_entity.pdbx_description
1 polymer ?
#
loop_
_entity_poly.entity_id
_entity_poly.type
_entity_poly.pdbx_seq_one_letter_code
_entity_poly.pdbx_strand_id
1 'polypeptide(L)'
;MSGQEQAEAQELRFPEGCDSLLERCVHIMHTIDPIEKADLTLLLGQQWKQTIQARHNKEGALAQDKEEVAVLPLGRAAPPEKPSRPDTLEFVRPGFGVKVGKAGSLSSRIAILHALANVEQWAIDTALDNMARFGYYTQATAGTALKNQIENEEEMEFVMPNRFFDDFMQMACDESKHFKWLNERLESQGAHYGDLPVHASIWDSCTDTARSALARMAVVHMTIESRGLDVNPATIARFSRSGDEDSAEMLQKVHEDEVTHVQIGHRWFCYLLKKHEGIGLDQDAERAFGAAGGGDVNDADDDLYEFRQVPPAYAEKKATSTVEGGEGDVKESQVEEEVVDPAEAQRRKRFQEVVVQYFKGSLKPPFNTVDREKGGLTRGWYEPLVVVRERTGFKPAAGRRLQSKRDKQEGTSAETTPVAGAHTIAAAQDSEVTTSALASTEQAA
;
A
#
# COMPACT_ATOMS: atom_id res chain seq x y z
N MET A 1 45.14 -14.39 -26.31
CA MET A 1 43.82 -15.06 -26.24
C MET A 1 43.05 -14.39 -25.12
N SER A 2 42.26 -13.38 -25.46
CA SER A 2 41.40 -12.64 -24.54
C SER A 2 40.13 -13.47 -24.30
N GLY A 3 39.99 -14.01 -23.09
CA GLY A 3 38.73 -14.61 -22.64
C GLY A 3 37.73 -13.50 -22.38
N GLN A 4 36.80 -13.29 -23.31
CA GLN A 4 35.55 -12.61 -23.01
C GLN A 4 34.68 -13.60 -22.24
N GLU A 5 34.59 -13.45 -20.92
CA GLU A 5 33.45 -13.96 -20.16
C GLU A 5 32.24 -13.12 -20.56
N GLN A 6 31.46 -13.62 -21.52
CA GLN A 6 30.08 -13.18 -21.69
C GLN A 6 29.32 -13.76 -20.49
N ALA A 7 28.97 -12.90 -19.52
CA ALA A 7 27.91 -13.23 -18.57
C ALA A 7 26.62 -13.39 -19.39
N GLU A 8 26.20 -14.64 -19.62
CA GLU A 8 24.85 -14.92 -20.13
C GLU A 8 23.87 -14.31 -19.13
N ALA A 9 23.14 -13.27 -19.55
CA ALA A 9 22.05 -12.73 -18.77
C ALA A 9 21.03 -13.85 -18.56
N GLN A 10 20.95 -14.35 -17.32
CA GLN A 10 20.03 -15.42 -16.96
C GLN A 10 18.61 -14.93 -17.22
N GLU A 11 17.86 -15.63 -18.08
CA GLU A 11 16.50 -15.25 -18.45
C GLU A 11 15.61 -15.22 -17.19
N LEU A 12 14.96 -14.07 -16.96
CA LEU A 12 14.08 -13.89 -15.80
C LEU A 12 12.91 -14.88 -15.87
N ARG A 13 12.81 -15.75 -14.86
CA ARG A 13 11.78 -16.78 -14.78
C ARG A 13 11.46 -17.14 -13.35
N PHE A 14 10.22 -17.58 -13.12
CA PHE A 14 9.84 -18.19 -11.85
C PHE A 14 10.53 -19.55 -11.68
N PRO A 15 10.87 -19.94 -10.44
CA PRO A 15 11.43 -21.26 -10.16
C PRO A 15 10.41 -22.37 -10.40
N GLU A 16 10.91 -23.58 -10.62
CA GLU A 16 10.09 -24.78 -10.75
C GLU A 16 9.25 -25.00 -9.47
N GLY A 17 7.96 -25.30 -9.63
CA GLY A 17 7.00 -25.43 -8.53
C GLY A 17 6.29 -24.13 -8.11
N CYS A 18 6.55 -23.01 -8.79
CA CYS A 18 5.70 -21.81 -8.74
C CYS A 18 4.77 -21.82 -9.96
N ASP A 19 3.75 -22.66 -9.93
CA ASP A 19 2.92 -23.00 -11.10
C ASP A 19 1.60 -22.23 -11.12
N SER A 20 1.26 -21.53 -10.02
CA SER A 20 0.03 -20.77 -9.88
C SER A 20 0.24 -19.26 -9.72
N LEU A 21 -0.82 -18.48 -9.94
CA LEU A 21 -0.82 -17.04 -9.69
C LEU A 21 -0.41 -16.72 -8.24
N LEU A 22 -1.05 -17.35 -7.26
CA LEU A 22 -0.82 -17.03 -5.84
C LEU A 22 0.56 -17.51 -5.36
N GLU A 23 1.05 -18.65 -5.84
CA GLU A 23 2.42 -19.11 -5.56
C GLU A 23 3.46 -18.12 -6.07
N ARG A 24 3.27 -17.59 -7.29
CA ARG A 24 4.14 -16.55 -7.86
C ARG A 24 4.06 -15.23 -7.11
N CYS A 25 2.87 -14.81 -6.67
CA CYS A 25 2.72 -13.64 -5.80
C CYS A 25 3.56 -13.78 -4.51
N VAL A 26 3.45 -14.94 -3.84
CA VAL A 26 4.20 -15.22 -2.61
C VAL A 26 5.70 -15.32 -2.88
N HIS A 27 6.11 -15.89 -4.01
CA HIS A 27 7.51 -15.91 -4.42
C HIS A 27 8.08 -14.49 -4.56
N ILE A 28 7.38 -13.60 -5.26
CA ILE A 28 7.78 -12.20 -5.42
C ILE A 28 7.89 -11.47 -4.07
N MET A 29 6.98 -11.73 -3.13
CA MET A 29 7.05 -11.16 -1.78
C MET A 29 8.29 -11.65 -1.01
N HIS A 30 8.82 -12.83 -1.34
CA HIS A 30 10.08 -13.35 -0.82
C HIS A 30 11.33 -12.88 -1.58
N THR A 31 11.18 -12.32 -2.77
CA THR A 31 12.29 -11.71 -3.52
C THR A 31 12.86 -10.52 -2.74
N ILE A 32 14.16 -10.57 -2.47
CA ILE A 32 14.88 -9.58 -1.66
C ILE A 32 15.24 -8.35 -2.50
N ASP A 33 15.76 -8.58 -3.71
CA ASP A 33 16.18 -7.50 -4.59
C ASP A 33 14.97 -6.70 -5.10
N PRO A 34 14.97 -5.37 -4.94
CA PRO A 34 13.81 -4.55 -5.28
C PRO A 34 13.57 -4.46 -6.80
N ILE A 35 14.62 -4.54 -7.62
CA ILE A 35 14.50 -4.46 -9.09
C ILE A 35 13.99 -5.80 -9.62
N GLU A 36 14.58 -6.92 -9.16
CA GLU A 36 14.12 -8.27 -9.50
C GLU A 36 12.65 -8.47 -9.08
N LYS A 37 12.24 -7.93 -7.92
CA LYS A 37 10.85 -7.96 -7.46
C LYS A 37 9.91 -7.27 -8.46
N ALA A 38 10.24 -6.05 -8.88
CA ALA A 38 9.45 -5.32 -9.87
C ALA A 38 9.42 -6.06 -11.21
N ASP A 39 10.55 -6.61 -11.65
CA ASP A 39 10.66 -7.36 -12.90
C ASP A 39 9.83 -8.65 -12.89
N LEU A 40 9.89 -9.43 -11.81
CA LEU A 40 9.06 -10.64 -11.66
C LEU A 40 7.57 -10.29 -11.61
N THR A 41 7.21 -9.16 -11.00
CA THR A 41 5.81 -8.69 -10.97
C THR A 41 5.31 -8.37 -12.38
N LEU A 42 6.10 -7.66 -13.19
CA LEU A 42 5.76 -7.35 -14.58
C LEU A 42 5.67 -8.62 -15.44
N LEU A 43 6.58 -9.59 -15.24
CA LEU A 43 6.51 -10.89 -15.89
C LEU A 43 5.23 -11.65 -15.53
N LEU A 44 4.86 -11.66 -14.25
CA LEU A 44 3.61 -12.28 -13.79
C LEU A 44 2.39 -11.59 -14.41
N GLY A 45 2.37 -10.26 -14.47
CA GLY A 45 1.32 -9.50 -15.14
C GLY A 45 1.17 -9.84 -16.61
N GLN A 46 2.27 -10.00 -17.34
CA GLN A 46 2.24 -10.43 -18.74
C GLN A 46 1.63 -11.83 -18.89
N GLN A 47 2.00 -12.78 -18.04
CA GLN A 47 1.46 -14.14 -18.04
C GLN A 47 -0.02 -14.16 -17.64
N TRP A 48 -0.42 -13.35 -16.67
CA TRP A 48 -1.81 -13.21 -16.26
C TRP A 48 -2.67 -12.57 -17.35
N LYS A 49 -2.14 -11.60 -18.11
CA LYS A 49 -2.83 -11.02 -19.27
C LYS A 49 -3.17 -12.06 -20.34
N GLN A 50 -2.29 -13.04 -20.57
CA GLN A 50 -2.58 -14.16 -21.47
C GLN A 50 -3.74 -15.01 -20.94
N THR A 51 -3.82 -15.19 -19.62
CA THR A 51 -4.93 -15.88 -18.94
C THR A 51 -6.25 -15.10 -19.11
N ILE A 52 -6.24 -13.78 -18.92
CA ILE A 52 -7.40 -12.92 -19.18
C ILE A 52 -7.87 -13.07 -20.63
N GLN A 53 -6.98 -12.91 -21.61
CA GLN A 53 -7.31 -13.08 -23.03
C GLN A 53 -7.90 -14.46 -23.34
N ALA A 54 -7.36 -15.52 -22.72
CA ALA A 54 -7.86 -16.88 -22.88
C ALA A 54 -9.28 -17.07 -22.31
N ARG A 55 -9.66 -16.33 -21.24
CA ARG A 55 -11.03 -16.33 -20.71
C ARG A 55 -12.00 -15.70 -21.72
N HIS A 56 -11.74 -14.47 -22.18
CA HIS A 56 -12.57 -13.79 -23.18
C HIS A 56 -12.75 -14.60 -24.48
N ASN A 57 -11.66 -15.20 -24.99
CA ASN A 57 -11.72 -15.97 -26.23
C ASN A 57 -12.63 -17.21 -26.10
N LYS A 58 -12.76 -17.80 -24.90
CA LYS A 58 -13.65 -18.96 -24.66
C LYS A 58 -15.14 -18.58 -24.67
N GLU A 59 -15.47 -17.35 -24.32
CA GLU A 59 -16.85 -16.85 -24.33
C GLU A 59 -17.34 -16.51 -25.75
N GLY A 60 -16.42 -16.19 -26.67
CA GLY A 60 -16.74 -15.86 -28.06
C GLY A 60 -16.59 -16.99 -29.10
N ALA A 61 -15.91 -18.09 -28.79
CA ALA A 61 -15.52 -19.10 -29.80
C ALA A 61 -16.49 -20.30 -29.93
N LEU A 62 -16.91 -20.60 -31.17
CA LEU A 62 -17.48 -21.88 -31.55
C LEU A 62 -16.44 -23.00 -31.30
N ALA A 63 -16.89 -24.12 -30.75
CA ALA A 63 -16.09 -25.16 -30.10
C ALA A 63 -15.00 -25.90 -30.94
N GLN A 64 -14.72 -25.48 -32.17
CA GLN A 64 -13.92 -26.26 -33.13
C GLN A 64 -12.45 -25.84 -33.28
N ASP A 65 -12.04 -24.65 -32.83
CA ASP A 65 -10.65 -24.18 -32.92
C ASP A 65 -10.02 -23.92 -31.54
N LYS A 66 -9.98 -24.95 -30.69
CA LYS A 66 -9.33 -24.85 -29.37
C LYS A 66 -7.85 -25.18 -29.48
N GLU A 67 -7.02 -24.19 -29.85
CA GLU A 67 -5.63 -24.21 -29.39
C GLU A 67 -5.63 -24.15 -27.85
N GLU A 68 -4.84 -25.01 -27.23
CA GLU A 68 -4.74 -25.11 -25.77
C GLU A 68 -3.94 -23.92 -25.24
N VAL A 69 -4.61 -22.77 -25.09
CA VAL A 69 -4.00 -21.57 -24.49
C VAL A 69 -3.73 -21.87 -23.00
N ALA A 70 -2.46 -21.79 -22.61
CA ALA A 70 -2.03 -22.01 -21.24
C ALA A 70 -2.64 -20.96 -20.30
N VAL A 71 -3.60 -21.39 -19.48
CA VAL A 71 -4.22 -20.58 -18.42
C VAL A 71 -3.40 -20.79 -17.14
N LEU A 72 -2.93 -19.70 -16.54
CA LEU A 72 -2.27 -19.75 -15.24
C LEU A 72 -3.34 -20.06 -14.17
N PRO A 73 -3.26 -21.20 -13.46
CA PRO A 73 -4.21 -21.51 -12.41
C PRO A 73 -4.05 -20.55 -11.23
N LEU A 74 -5.13 -20.35 -10.47
CA LEU A 74 -5.07 -19.51 -9.27
C LEU A 74 -4.14 -20.11 -8.19
N GLY A 75 -4.30 -21.41 -7.92
CA GLY A 75 -3.60 -22.16 -6.86
C GLY A 75 -3.79 -21.58 -5.47
N ARG A 76 -2.93 -21.93 -4.51
CA ARG A 76 -3.00 -21.44 -3.13
C ARG A 76 -1.62 -21.28 -2.54
N ALA A 77 -1.36 -20.15 -1.90
CA ALA A 77 -0.13 -19.93 -1.15
C ALA A 77 -0.39 -18.97 0.02
N ALA A 78 0.27 -19.20 1.15
CA ALA A 78 0.18 -18.32 2.29
C ALA A 78 1.23 -17.21 2.17
N PRO A 79 0.83 -15.93 2.10
CA PRO A 79 1.79 -14.82 2.02
C PRO A 79 2.58 -14.68 3.33
N PRO A 80 3.84 -14.21 3.27
CA PRO A 80 4.62 -13.97 4.47
C PRO A 80 3.98 -12.90 5.35
N GLU A 81 4.30 -12.89 6.65
CA GLU A 81 3.86 -11.81 7.55
C GLU A 81 4.44 -10.46 7.14
N LYS A 82 5.67 -10.47 6.61
CA LYS A 82 6.35 -9.30 6.08
C LYS A 82 7.17 -9.70 4.84
N PRO A 83 7.03 -8.98 3.71
CA PRO A 83 7.85 -9.15 2.53
C PRO A 83 9.33 -8.99 2.83
N SER A 84 10.14 -9.72 2.08
CA SER A 84 11.58 -9.68 2.21
C SER A 84 12.13 -8.36 1.67
N ARG A 85 13.25 -7.93 2.25
CA ARG A 85 13.96 -6.69 1.94
C ARG A 85 15.46 -6.91 2.15
N PRO A 86 16.33 -6.17 1.45
CA PRO A 86 17.77 -6.27 1.66
C PRO A 86 18.14 -5.84 3.09
N ASP A 87 19.07 -6.58 3.71
CA ASP A 87 19.60 -6.23 5.04
C ASP A 87 20.38 -4.91 5.05
N THR A 88 20.74 -4.40 3.86
CA THR A 88 21.38 -3.11 3.66
C THR A 88 20.42 -1.92 3.85
N LEU A 89 19.10 -2.14 3.83
CA LEU A 89 18.12 -1.06 4.02
C LEU A 89 18.02 -0.63 5.49
N GLU A 90 18.32 0.64 5.77
CA GLU A 90 18.12 1.22 7.09
C GLU A 90 16.63 1.55 7.33
N PHE A 91 16.02 0.88 8.31
CA PHE A 91 14.63 1.14 8.70
C PHE A 91 14.51 2.16 9.82
N VAL A 92 13.70 3.19 9.59
CA VAL A 92 13.34 4.22 10.57
C VAL A 92 11.82 4.27 10.80
N ARG A 93 11.43 4.85 11.93
CA ARG A 93 10.01 5.11 12.20
C ARG A 93 9.48 6.23 11.29
N PRO A 94 8.19 6.20 10.91
CA PRO A 94 7.57 7.31 10.18
C PRO A 94 7.83 8.65 10.89
N GLY A 95 8.27 9.66 10.13
CA GLY A 95 8.64 10.99 10.65
C GLY A 95 10.08 11.14 11.14
N PHE A 96 10.87 10.05 11.21
CA PHE A 96 12.31 10.08 11.54
C PHE A 96 13.23 9.87 10.33
N GLY A 97 12.66 9.76 9.12
CA GLY A 97 13.44 9.71 7.87
C GLY A 97 14.06 11.05 7.51
N VAL A 98 14.77 11.06 6.37
CA VAL A 98 15.38 12.27 5.81
C VAL A 98 14.30 13.31 5.58
N LYS A 99 14.56 14.56 6.01
CA LYS A 99 13.63 15.66 5.81
C LYS A 99 13.50 15.96 4.32
N VAL A 100 12.32 15.66 3.79
CA VAL A 100 11.93 15.98 2.42
C VAL A 100 11.80 17.50 2.28
N GLY A 101 12.61 18.09 1.40
CA GLY A 101 12.63 19.54 1.16
C GLY A 101 11.60 20.02 0.13
N LYS A 102 11.88 21.15 -0.54
CA LYS A 102 10.99 21.78 -1.54
C LYS A 102 11.42 21.55 -3.00
N ALA A 103 12.20 20.49 -3.27
CA ALA A 103 12.77 20.13 -4.59
C ALA A 103 13.79 21.14 -5.18
N GLY A 104 14.08 22.26 -4.51
CA GLY A 104 15.00 23.29 -5.05
C GLY A 104 16.47 22.86 -5.13
N SER A 105 16.93 21.94 -4.28
CA SER A 105 18.29 21.38 -4.32
C SER A 105 18.27 19.93 -4.79
N LEU A 106 19.38 19.46 -5.38
CA LEU A 106 19.53 18.06 -5.82
C LEU A 106 19.25 17.06 -4.69
N SER A 107 19.85 17.27 -3.52
CA SER A 107 19.61 16.43 -2.33
C SER A 107 18.13 16.41 -1.92
N SER A 108 17.41 17.54 -2.05
CA SER A 108 15.98 17.56 -1.78
C SER A 108 15.17 16.78 -2.83
N ARG A 109 15.59 16.75 -4.09
CA ARG A 109 14.91 16.00 -5.15
C ARG A 109 15.12 14.51 -4.95
N ILE A 110 16.36 14.09 -4.72
CA ILE A 110 16.73 12.71 -4.37
C ILE A 110 15.90 12.24 -3.17
N ALA A 111 15.80 13.04 -2.10
CA ALA A 111 15.01 12.67 -0.93
C ALA A 111 13.51 12.50 -1.20
N ILE A 112 12.93 13.27 -2.13
CA ILE A 112 11.52 13.11 -2.54
C ILE A 112 11.38 11.81 -3.35
N LEU A 113 12.19 11.64 -4.39
CA LEU A 113 12.12 10.51 -5.31
C LEU A 113 12.36 9.18 -4.59
N HIS A 114 13.33 9.14 -3.67
CA HIS A 114 13.64 7.96 -2.86
C HIS A 114 12.48 7.61 -1.92
N ALA A 115 11.87 8.60 -1.28
CA ALA A 115 10.71 8.38 -0.42
C ALA A 115 9.52 7.81 -1.20
N LEU A 116 9.28 8.28 -2.43
CA LEU A 116 8.25 7.76 -3.33
C LEU A 116 8.60 6.34 -3.80
N ALA A 117 9.84 6.07 -4.21
CA ALA A 117 10.28 4.72 -4.60
C ALA A 117 10.07 3.71 -3.45
N ASN A 118 10.29 4.15 -2.21
CA ASN A 118 9.99 3.32 -1.04
C ASN A 118 8.48 3.05 -0.87
N VAL A 119 7.63 4.01 -1.17
CA VAL A 119 6.17 3.83 -1.16
C VAL A 119 5.78 2.77 -2.20
N GLU A 120 6.26 2.89 -3.44
CA GLU A 120 5.87 1.96 -4.52
C GLU A 120 6.32 0.53 -4.22
N GLN A 121 7.52 0.34 -3.64
CA GLN A 121 7.98 -0.98 -3.21
C GLN A 121 7.03 -1.65 -2.20
N TRP A 122 6.42 -0.87 -1.30
CA TRP A 122 5.40 -1.40 -0.39
C TRP A 122 4.04 -1.57 -1.06
N ALA A 123 3.73 -0.77 -2.08
CA ALA A 123 2.50 -0.86 -2.84
C ALA A 123 2.47 -2.13 -3.72
N ILE A 124 3.58 -2.49 -4.38
CA ILE A 124 3.75 -3.77 -5.09
C ILE A 124 3.39 -4.95 -4.16
N ASP A 125 4.06 -5.03 -3.01
CA ASP A 125 3.80 -6.11 -2.06
C ASP A 125 2.38 -6.08 -1.51
N THR A 126 1.80 -4.89 -1.32
CA THR A 126 0.43 -4.73 -0.83
C THR A 126 -0.58 -5.30 -1.83
N ALA A 127 -0.40 -5.03 -3.12
CA ALA A 127 -1.27 -5.57 -4.17
C ALA A 127 -1.17 -7.10 -4.26
N LEU A 128 0.05 -7.65 -4.22
CA LEU A 128 0.31 -9.09 -4.20
C LEU A 128 -0.26 -9.76 -2.94
N ASP A 129 -0.11 -9.12 -1.76
CA ASP A 129 -0.68 -9.57 -0.49
C ASP A 129 -2.19 -9.63 -0.55
N ASN A 130 -2.87 -8.67 -1.20
CA ASN A 130 -4.33 -8.72 -1.31
C ASN A 130 -4.79 -9.96 -2.09
N MET A 131 -4.11 -10.28 -3.19
CA MET A 131 -4.41 -11.48 -3.98
C MET A 131 -4.16 -12.77 -3.18
N ALA A 132 -2.96 -12.90 -2.59
CA ALA A 132 -2.58 -14.12 -1.87
C ALA A 132 -3.36 -14.31 -0.56
N ARG A 133 -3.64 -13.21 0.17
CA ARG A 133 -4.29 -13.26 1.48
C ARG A 133 -5.80 -13.30 1.40
N PHE A 134 -6.41 -12.57 0.46
CA PHE A 134 -7.86 -12.39 0.39
C PHE A 134 -8.51 -13.04 -0.83
N GLY A 135 -7.72 -13.60 -1.76
CA GLY A 135 -8.25 -14.30 -2.94
C GLY A 135 -9.14 -15.49 -2.58
N TYR A 136 -8.79 -16.22 -1.53
CA TYR A 136 -9.68 -17.15 -0.84
C TYR A 136 -10.20 -16.46 0.41
N TYR A 137 -11.41 -15.94 0.31
CA TYR A 137 -12.03 -15.22 1.41
C TYR A 137 -12.53 -16.22 2.45
N THR A 138 -12.06 -16.07 3.68
CA THR A 138 -12.39 -16.95 4.81
C THR A 138 -12.88 -16.14 6.01
N GLN A 139 -13.39 -16.80 7.04
CA GLN A 139 -13.69 -16.16 8.32
C GLN A 139 -12.47 -15.45 8.93
N ALA A 140 -11.26 -16.03 8.77
CA ALA A 140 -10.02 -15.44 9.30
C ALA A 140 -9.70 -14.08 8.66
N THR A 141 -10.17 -13.85 7.43
CA THR A 141 -9.96 -12.63 6.66
C THR A 141 -11.18 -11.71 6.61
N ALA A 142 -12.30 -12.12 7.21
CA ALA A 142 -13.51 -11.30 7.28
C ALA A 142 -13.45 -10.22 8.36
N GLY A 143 -12.67 -10.48 9.41
CA GLY A 143 -12.54 -9.59 10.56
C GLY A 143 -13.75 -9.65 11.48
N THR A 144 -13.97 -8.59 12.25
CA THR A 144 -15.07 -8.55 13.24
C THR A 144 -16.46 -8.38 12.61
N ALA A 145 -16.55 -8.10 11.32
CA ALA A 145 -17.82 -7.87 10.61
C ALA A 145 -18.79 -9.06 10.71
N LEU A 146 -18.27 -10.29 10.75
CA LEU A 146 -19.07 -11.51 10.80
C LEU A 146 -18.99 -12.28 12.12
N LYS A 147 -18.28 -11.76 13.14
CA LYS A 147 -17.96 -12.51 14.36
C LYS A 147 -19.21 -13.00 15.13
N ASN A 148 -20.38 -12.39 14.90
CA ASN A 148 -21.63 -12.72 15.55
C ASN A 148 -22.68 -13.35 14.61
N GLN A 149 -22.34 -13.65 13.36
CA GLN A 149 -23.27 -14.13 12.32
C GLN A 149 -22.90 -15.52 11.76
N ILE A 150 -21.86 -16.16 12.28
CA ILE A 150 -21.39 -17.45 11.81
C ILE A 150 -21.75 -18.50 12.85
N GLU A 151 -22.69 -19.39 12.51
CA GLU A 151 -23.09 -20.52 13.34
C GLU A 151 -22.16 -21.74 13.14
N ASN A 152 -21.49 -21.83 11.98
CA ASN A 152 -20.52 -22.90 11.64
C ASN A 152 -19.28 -22.32 10.94
N GLU A 153 -18.11 -22.39 11.60
CA GLU A 153 -16.87 -21.73 11.16
C GLU A 153 -16.22 -22.38 9.92
N GLU A 154 -16.54 -23.64 9.62
CA GLU A 154 -15.92 -24.40 8.53
C GLU A 154 -16.58 -24.20 7.15
N GLU A 155 -17.77 -23.58 7.09
CA GLU A 155 -18.56 -23.45 5.85
C GLU A 155 -18.35 -22.13 5.07
N MET A 156 -17.63 -21.16 5.64
CA MET A 156 -17.50 -19.82 5.05
C MET A 156 -16.15 -19.61 4.37
N GLU A 157 -15.98 -20.27 3.22
CA GLU A 157 -14.91 -20.00 2.26
C GLU A 157 -15.51 -19.75 0.88
N PHE A 158 -15.09 -18.67 0.22
CA PHE A 158 -15.37 -18.45 -1.20
C PHE A 158 -14.17 -17.82 -1.90
N VAL A 159 -14.06 -18.08 -3.20
CA VAL A 159 -13.03 -17.46 -4.04
C VAL A 159 -13.53 -16.10 -4.50
N MET A 160 -12.69 -15.06 -4.39
CA MET A 160 -13.00 -13.76 -4.96
C MET A 160 -13.19 -13.85 -6.48
N PRO A 161 -14.03 -12.99 -7.10
CA PRO A 161 -14.22 -13.02 -8.56
C PRO A 161 -12.90 -12.80 -9.32
N ASN A 162 -12.81 -13.29 -10.56
CA ASN A 162 -11.61 -13.13 -11.42
C ASN A 162 -11.12 -11.67 -11.47
N ARG A 163 -12.07 -10.73 -11.57
CA ARG A 163 -11.79 -9.29 -11.57
C ARG A 163 -10.97 -8.80 -10.37
N PHE A 164 -11.06 -9.45 -9.21
CA PHE A 164 -10.26 -9.11 -8.03
C PHE A 164 -8.77 -9.31 -8.31
N PHE A 165 -8.45 -10.44 -8.92
CA PHE A 165 -7.09 -10.77 -9.31
C PHE A 165 -6.62 -9.89 -10.46
N ASP A 166 -7.50 -9.59 -11.42
CA ASP A 166 -7.17 -8.70 -12.54
C ASP A 166 -6.83 -7.28 -12.06
N ASP A 167 -7.65 -6.71 -11.18
CA ASP A 167 -7.46 -5.38 -10.62
C ASP A 167 -6.16 -5.28 -9.79
N PHE A 168 -5.93 -6.22 -8.88
CA PHE A 168 -4.73 -6.18 -8.04
C PHE A 168 -3.46 -6.60 -8.79
N MET A 169 -3.56 -7.40 -9.84
CA MET A 169 -2.44 -7.64 -10.76
C MET A 169 -2.07 -6.37 -11.53
N GLN A 170 -3.07 -5.63 -12.01
CA GLN A 170 -2.84 -4.37 -12.70
C GLN A 170 -2.16 -3.36 -11.78
N MET A 171 -2.70 -3.16 -10.58
CA MET A 171 -2.08 -2.31 -9.57
C MET A 171 -0.63 -2.74 -9.29
N ALA A 172 -0.37 -4.02 -9.02
CA ALA A 172 1.00 -4.50 -8.79
C ALA A 172 1.96 -4.18 -9.97
N CYS A 173 1.46 -4.26 -11.21
CA CYS A 173 2.22 -3.90 -12.40
C CYS A 173 2.47 -2.39 -12.51
N ASP A 174 1.49 -1.55 -12.18
CA ASP A 174 1.63 -0.09 -12.22
C ASP A 174 2.64 0.37 -11.17
N GLU A 175 2.50 -0.10 -9.93
CA GLU A 175 3.46 0.17 -8.84
C GLU A 175 4.88 -0.28 -9.20
N SER A 176 5.01 -1.42 -9.91
CA SER A 176 6.31 -1.90 -10.40
C SER A 176 6.92 -0.97 -11.46
N LYS A 177 6.11 -0.42 -12.38
CA LYS A 177 6.58 0.57 -13.35
C LYS A 177 6.98 1.87 -12.67
N HIS A 178 6.14 2.34 -11.73
CA HIS A 178 6.38 3.57 -10.97
C HIS A 178 7.69 3.47 -10.20
N PHE A 179 7.91 2.37 -9.47
CA PHE A 179 9.16 2.10 -8.78
C PHE A 179 10.36 2.15 -9.73
N LYS A 180 10.27 1.46 -10.88
CA LYS A 180 11.37 1.42 -11.85
C LYS A 180 11.67 2.81 -12.43
N TRP A 181 10.66 3.60 -12.80
CA TRP A 181 10.88 4.97 -13.27
C TRP A 181 11.52 5.86 -12.20
N LEU A 182 11.08 5.73 -10.94
CA LEU A 182 11.65 6.45 -9.82
C LEU A 182 13.11 6.05 -9.57
N ASN A 183 13.42 4.75 -9.63
CA ASN A 183 14.77 4.24 -9.46
C ASN A 183 15.70 4.69 -10.59
N GLU A 184 15.27 4.57 -11.85
CA GLU A 184 16.00 5.10 -13.01
C GLU A 184 16.26 6.61 -12.86
N ARG A 185 15.27 7.37 -12.36
CA ARG A 185 15.46 8.80 -12.11
C ARG A 185 16.47 9.07 -11.00
N LEU A 186 16.46 8.30 -9.91
CA LEU A 186 17.46 8.39 -8.84
C LEU A 186 18.87 8.13 -9.37
N GLU A 187 19.04 7.08 -10.19
CA GLU A 187 20.33 6.69 -10.77
C GLU A 187 20.87 7.80 -11.68
N SER A 188 20.01 8.43 -12.48
CA SER A 188 20.39 9.59 -13.31
C SER A 188 20.88 10.79 -12.49
N GLN A 189 20.54 10.84 -11.20
CA GLN A 189 20.95 11.87 -10.23
C GLN A 189 22.10 11.43 -9.33
N GLY A 190 22.66 10.23 -9.55
CA GLY A 190 23.79 9.67 -8.80
C GLY A 190 23.41 9.11 -7.42
N ALA A 191 22.16 8.68 -7.24
CA ALA A 191 21.66 8.01 -6.03
C ALA A 191 20.93 6.72 -6.40
N HIS A 192 20.72 5.84 -5.43
CA HIS A 192 20.03 4.56 -5.60
C HIS A 192 18.94 4.39 -4.55
N TYR A 193 17.95 3.55 -4.86
CA TYR A 193 17.03 3.09 -3.82
C TYR A 193 17.82 2.38 -2.69
N GLY A 194 17.52 2.75 -1.46
CA GLY A 194 18.25 2.31 -0.26
C GLY A 194 19.40 3.19 0.21
N ASP A 195 19.84 4.20 -0.56
CA ASP A 195 20.88 5.15 -0.11
C ASP A 195 20.44 6.03 1.07
N LEU A 196 19.13 6.22 1.24
CA LEU A 196 18.53 6.91 2.37
C LEU A 196 17.67 5.94 3.23
N PRO A 197 17.48 6.23 4.53
CA PRO A 197 16.62 5.42 5.39
C PRO A 197 15.17 5.34 4.91
N VAL A 198 14.57 4.16 5.06
CA VAL A 198 13.20 3.83 4.63
C VAL A 198 12.27 3.61 5.82
N HIS A 199 10.96 3.65 5.59
CA HIS A 199 9.95 3.26 6.58
C HIS A 199 8.88 2.34 5.98
N ALA A 200 8.18 1.60 6.83
CA ALA A 200 7.18 0.61 6.42
C ALA A 200 5.73 1.02 6.74
N SER A 201 5.41 2.32 6.79
CA SER A 201 4.09 2.80 7.27
C SER A 201 2.87 2.22 6.54
N ILE A 202 2.99 1.94 5.24
CA ILE A 202 1.94 1.29 4.46
C ILE A 202 1.80 -0.16 4.94
N TRP A 203 2.91 -0.89 5.01
CA TRP A 203 2.92 -2.26 5.49
C TRP A 203 2.48 -2.43 6.95
N ASP A 204 2.78 -1.46 7.81
CA ASP A 204 2.26 -1.43 9.19
C ASP A 204 0.73 -1.42 9.18
N SER A 205 0.12 -0.64 8.28
CA SER A 205 -1.34 -0.60 8.08
C SER A 205 -1.85 -1.90 7.45
N CYS A 206 -1.08 -2.52 6.55
CA CYS A 206 -1.37 -3.84 6.01
C CYS A 206 -1.39 -4.90 7.13
N THR A 207 -0.41 -4.87 8.03
CA THR A 207 -0.32 -5.76 9.18
C THR A 207 -1.52 -5.60 10.12
N ASP A 208 -1.88 -4.35 10.44
CA ASP A 208 -3.03 -4.04 11.30
C ASP A 208 -4.38 -4.51 10.70
N THR A 209 -4.47 -4.59 9.37
CA THR A 209 -5.67 -4.96 8.63
C THR A 209 -5.62 -6.37 8.05
N ALA A 210 -4.57 -7.16 8.30
CA ALA A 210 -4.34 -8.46 7.68
C ALA A 210 -5.46 -9.49 7.92
N ARG A 211 -6.30 -9.26 8.95
CA ARG A 211 -7.45 -10.11 9.30
C ARG A 211 -8.80 -9.56 8.83
N SER A 212 -8.82 -8.51 8.01
CA SER A 212 -10.06 -7.96 7.46
C SER A 212 -9.80 -7.33 6.10
N ALA A 213 -10.18 -8.03 5.03
CA ALA A 213 -10.08 -7.48 3.66
C ALA A 213 -10.87 -6.16 3.54
N LEU A 214 -12.02 -6.07 4.21
CA LEU A 214 -12.83 -4.85 4.26
C LEU A 214 -12.07 -3.68 4.92
N ALA A 215 -11.39 -3.93 6.04
CA ALA A 215 -10.53 -2.92 6.66
C ALA A 215 -9.32 -2.56 5.79
N ARG A 216 -8.73 -3.54 5.09
CA ARG A 216 -7.63 -3.29 4.14
C ARG A 216 -8.07 -2.33 3.02
N MET A 217 -9.21 -2.59 2.40
CA MET A 217 -9.73 -1.73 1.33
C MET A 217 -9.98 -0.30 1.82
N ALA A 218 -10.62 -0.15 2.99
CA ALA A 218 -10.91 1.17 3.54
C ALA A 218 -9.66 1.95 3.96
N VAL A 219 -8.71 1.30 4.64
CA VAL A 219 -7.55 1.99 5.24
C VAL A 219 -6.42 2.18 4.25
N VAL A 220 -6.07 1.16 3.48
CA VAL A 220 -4.93 1.24 2.57
C VAL A 220 -5.40 1.88 1.27
N HIS A 221 -6.30 1.22 0.55
CA HIS A 221 -6.68 1.63 -0.81
C HIS A 221 -7.54 2.90 -0.89
N MET A 222 -8.44 3.13 0.07
CA MET A 222 -9.33 4.30 0.04
C MET A 222 -8.86 5.47 0.90
N THR A 223 -7.96 5.25 1.86
CA THR A 223 -7.49 6.32 2.77
C THR A 223 -6.04 6.69 2.52
N ILE A 224 -5.14 5.71 2.43
CA ILE A 224 -3.70 5.96 2.19
C ILE A 224 -3.45 6.32 0.73
N GLU A 225 -3.97 5.57 -0.25
CA GLU A 225 -3.74 5.90 -1.67
C GLU A 225 -4.39 7.23 -2.07
N SER A 226 -5.58 7.52 -1.54
CA SER A 226 -6.23 8.82 -1.73
C SER A 226 -5.43 9.99 -1.16
N ARG A 227 -4.46 9.75 -0.28
CA ARG A 227 -3.52 10.78 0.19
C ARG A 227 -2.49 11.13 -0.89
N GLY A 228 -2.10 10.17 -1.72
CA GLY A 228 -1.28 10.41 -2.91
C GLY A 228 -1.95 11.44 -3.82
N LEU A 229 -3.26 11.28 -4.09
CA LEU A 229 -4.04 12.22 -4.89
C LEU A 229 -4.01 13.67 -4.39
N ASP A 230 -3.90 13.88 -3.06
CA ASP A 230 -3.82 15.21 -2.47
C ASP A 230 -2.40 15.81 -2.53
N VAL A 231 -1.37 14.96 -2.40
CA VAL A 231 0.03 15.38 -2.22
C VAL A 231 0.78 15.47 -3.55
N ASN A 232 0.46 14.61 -4.51
CA ASN A 232 1.14 14.49 -5.79
C ASN A 232 1.10 15.80 -6.61
N PRO A 233 -0.05 16.50 -6.76
CA PRO A 233 -0.09 17.75 -7.54
C PRO A 233 0.86 18.82 -7.01
N ALA A 234 0.94 18.95 -5.68
CA ALA A 234 1.86 19.89 -5.05
C ALA A 234 3.33 19.49 -5.23
N THR A 235 3.61 18.19 -5.29
CA THR A 235 4.94 17.63 -5.51
C THR A 235 5.39 17.83 -6.95
N ILE A 236 4.55 17.49 -7.93
CA ILE A 236 4.76 17.74 -9.37
C ILE A 236 5.08 19.22 -9.59
N ALA A 237 4.25 20.11 -9.05
CA ALA A 237 4.47 21.55 -9.20
C ALA A 237 5.78 22.05 -8.54
N ARG A 238 6.31 21.36 -7.52
CA ARG A 238 7.63 21.69 -6.95
C ARG A 238 8.75 21.30 -7.91
N PHE A 239 8.67 20.15 -8.57
CA PHE A 239 9.66 19.71 -9.55
C PHE A 239 9.70 20.63 -10.77
N SER A 240 8.56 20.95 -11.39
CA SER A 240 8.51 21.90 -12.52
C SER A 240 9.06 23.28 -12.15
N ARG A 241 8.67 23.84 -10.98
CA ARG A 241 9.23 25.12 -10.51
C ARG A 241 10.74 25.08 -10.26
N SER A 242 11.32 23.90 -10.03
CA SER A 242 12.76 23.72 -9.88
C SER A 242 13.49 23.46 -11.20
N GLY A 243 12.76 23.42 -12.33
CA GLY A 243 13.30 23.14 -13.66
C GLY A 243 13.60 21.66 -13.91
N ASP A 244 13.06 20.75 -13.09
CA ASP A 244 13.22 19.30 -13.24
C ASP A 244 11.94 18.71 -13.86
N GLU A 245 11.76 18.99 -15.16
CA GLU A 245 10.55 18.58 -15.88
C GLU A 245 10.47 17.07 -16.09
N ASP A 246 11.60 16.36 -16.26
CA ASP A 246 11.58 14.90 -16.39
C ASP A 246 10.91 14.23 -15.18
N SER A 247 11.22 14.71 -13.97
CA SER A 247 10.61 14.17 -12.74
C SER A 247 9.14 14.58 -12.63
N ALA A 248 8.79 15.80 -13.06
CA ALA A 248 7.42 16.28 -13.03
C ALA A 248 6.52 15.48 -13.99
N GLU A 249 6.97 15.24 -15.22
CA GLU A 249 6.24 14.45 -16.23
C GLU A 249 6.09 12.99 -15.81
N MET A 250 7.12 12.39 -15.22
CA MET A 250 7.04 11.04 -14.67
C MET A 250 6.02 10.96 -13.53
N LEU A 251 6.06 11.89 -12.57
CA LEU A 251 5.12 11.93 -11.45
C LEU A 251 3.67 12.23 -11.89
N GLN A 252 3.50 12.94 -13.00
CA GLN A 252 2.18 13.16 -13.61
C GLN A 252 1.57 11.84 -14.09
N LYS A 253 2.38 10.95 -14.69
CA LYS A 253 1.91 9.61 -15.10
C LYS A 253 1.54 8.76 -13.88
N VAL A 254 2.39 8.76 -12.84
CA VAL A 254 2.09 8.08 -11.56
C VAL A 254 0.74 8.55 -11.01
N HIS A 255 0.54 9.88 -10.91
CA HIS A 255 -0.71 10.47 -10.40
C HIS A 255 -1.96 10.07 -11.20
N GLU A 256 -1.86 9.86 -12.51
CA GLU A 256 -2.99 9.42 -13.34
C GLU A 256 -3.42 7.99 -13.01
N ASP A 257 -2.47 7.12 -12.68
CA ASP A 257 -2.73 5.72 -12.31
C ASP A 257 -3.34 5.62 -10.90
N GLU A 258 -2.93 6.47 -9.96
CA GLU A 258 -3.43 6.53 -8.57
C GLU A 258 -4.95 6.66 -8.46
N VAL A 259 -5.59 7.36 -9.40
CA VAL A 259 -7.06 7.50 -9.42
C VAL A 259 -7.72 6.14 -9.58
N THR A 260 -7.16 5.30 -10.45
CA THR A 260 -7.63 3.92 -10.69
C THR A 260 -7.38 3.05 -9.46
N HIS A 261 -6.28 3.26 -8.73
CA HIS A 261 -5.95 2.52 -7.52
C HIS A 261 -6.98 2.75 -6.40
N VAL A 262 -7.35 4.02 -6.17
CA VAL A 262 -8.42 4.38 -5.24
C VAL A 262 -9.76 3.76 -5.65
N GLN A 263 -10.03 3.74 -6.95
CA GLN A 263 -11.24 3.15 -7.48
C GLN A 263 -11.33 1.64 -7.25
N ILE A 264 -10.23 0.91 -7.42
CA ILE A 264 -10.13 -0.52 -7.09
C ILE A 264 -10.46 -0.74 -5.62
N GLY A 265 -9.89 0.07 -4.72
CA GLY A 265 -10.20 0.04 -3.29
C GLY A 265 -11.69 0.23 -2.99
N HIS A 266 -12.28 1.29 -3.57
CA HIS A 266 -13.71 1.60 -3.40
C HIS A 266 -14.61 0.47 -3.91
N ARG A 267 -14.32 -0.10 -5.09
CA ARG A 267 -15.04 -1.23 -5.69
C ARG A 267 -15.09 -2.43 -4.74
N TRP A 268 -13.92 -2.90 -4.29
CA TRP A 268 -13.83 -4.10 -3.47
C TRP A 268 -14.35 -3.88 -2.05
N PHE A 269 -14.23 -2.66 -1.52
CA PHE A 269 -14.91 -2.28 -0.28
C PHE A 269 -16.43 -2.41 -0.40
N CYS A 270 -17.03 -1.88 -1.46
CA CYS A 270 -18.47 -1.94 -1.68
C CYS A 270 -18.95 -3.37 -1.95
N TYR A 271 -18.20 -4.16 -2.73
CA TYR A 271 -18.49 -5.58 -2.97
C TYR A 271 -18.54 -6.36 -1.65
N LEU A 272 -17.51 -6.21 -0.80
CA LEU A 272 -17.43 -6.88 0.49
C LEU A 272 -18.55 -6.41 1.44
N LEU A 273 -18.87 -5.10 1.47
CA LEU A 273 -20.01 -4.60 2.25
C LEU A 273 -21.33 -5.23 1.84
N LYS A 274 -21.61 -5.31 0.53
CA LYS A 274 -22.81 -5.98 0.02
C LYS A 274 -22.82 -7.45 0.44
N LYS A 275 -21.71 -8.15 0.22
CA LYS A 275 -21.60 -9.60 0.46
C LYS A 275 -21.76 -9.97 1.93
N HIS A 276 -21.26 -9.13 2.86
CA HIS A 276 -21.21 -9.45 4.28
C HIS A 276 -22.25 -8.76 5.15
N GLU A 277 -22.51 -7.47 4.89
CA GLU A 277 -23.37 -6.66 5.74
C GLU A 277 -24.73 -6.41 5.07
N GLY A 278 -24.94 -6.88 3.84
CA GLY A 278 -26.16 -6.63 3.05
C GLY A 278 -26.32 -5.16 2.64
N ILE A 279 -25.32 -4.32 2.93
CA ILE A 279 -25.30 -2.89 2.60
C ILE A 279 -24.93 -2.78 1.12
N GLY A 280 -25.95 -2.68 0.28
CA GLY A 280 -25.80 -2.94 -1.15
C GLY A 280 -25.62 -1.74 -2.05
N LEU A 281 -25.10 -2.03 -3.24
CA LEU A 281 -25.15 -1.19 -4.43
C LEU A 281 -26.53 -1.36 -5.10
N ASP A 282 -26.98 -0.38 -5.90
CA ASP A 282 -28.17 -0.58 -6.73
C ASP A 282 -27.93 -1.67 -7.80
N GLN A 283 -29.01 -2.14 -8.45
CA GLN A 283 -28.93 -3.22 -9.44
C GLN A 283 -28.09 -2.87 -10.67
N ASP A 284 -28.00 -1.58 -11.02
CA ASP A 284 -27.24 -1.11 -12.18
C ASP A 284 -25.74 -1.07 -11.87
N ALA A 285 -25.39 -0.69 -10.64
CA ALA A 285 -24.05 -0.82 -10.09
C ALA A 285 -23.64 -2.30 -10.00
N GLU A 286 -24.51 -3.22 -9.56
CA GLU A 286 -24.21 -4.68 -9.56
C GLU A 286 -23.82 -5.22 -10.94
N ARG A 287 -24.46 -4.73 -12.03
CA ARG A 287 -24.08 -5.07 -13.41
C ARG A 287 -22.75 -4.43 -13.81
N ALA A 288 -22.52 -3.17 -13.45
CA ALA A 288 -21.23 -2.50 -13.65
C ALA A 288 -20.06 -3.17 -12.88
N PHE A 289 -20.37 -4.00 -11.87
CA PHE A 289 -19.42 -4.81 -11.11
C PHE A 289 -19.41 -6.30 -11.49
N GLY A 290 -20.11 -6.72 -12.56
CA GLY A 290 -20.09 -8.09 -13.07
C GLY A 290 -20.78 -9.14 -12.18
N ALA A 291 -21.66 -8.72 -11.26
CA ALA A 291 -22.23 -9.61 -10.24
C ALA A 291 -23.76 -9.67 -10.31
N ALA A 292 -24.31 -10.29 -11.36
CA ALA A 292 -25.72 -10.67 -11.38
C ALA A 292 -25.88 -12.13 -11.82
N GLY A 293 -25.93 -13.05 -10.85
CA GLY A 293 -26.43 -14.41 -11.04
C GLY A 293 -25.58 -15.49 -10.35
N GLY A 294 -26.17 -16.21 -9.40
CA GLY A 294 -25.56 -17.37 -8.73
C GLY A 294 -25.46 -18.62 -9.62
N GLY A 295 -25.00 -18.48 -10.85
CA GLY A 295 -24.71 -19.57 -11.77
C GLY A 295 -23.87 -19.00 -12.91
N ASP A 296 -22.71 -19.59 -13.14
CA ASP A 296 -21.67 -19.21 -14.13
C ASP A 296 -21.56 -17.70 -14.38
N VAL A 297 -20.52 -17.12 -13.77
CA VAL A 297 -20.11 -15.73 -13.94
C VAL A 297 -20.01 -15.43 -15.44
N ASN A 298 -20.99 -14.72 -15.99
CA ASN A 298 -20.93 -14.24 -17.36
C ASN A 298 -19.99 -13.04 -17.37
N ASP A 299 -18.74 -13.29 -17.76
CA ASP A 299 -17.67 -12.33 -18.11
C ASP A 299 -18.01 -11.54 -19.42
N ALA A 300 -19.28 -11.55 -19.85
CA ALA A 300 -19.73 -11.25 -21.21
C ALA A 300 -19.94 -9.76 -21.55
N ASP A 301 -19.43 -8.81 -20.76
CA ASP A 301 -19.50 -7.37 -21.07
C ASP A 301 -18.14 -6.67 -20.83
N ASP A 302 -17.05 -7.39 -21.07
CA ASP A 302 -15.67 -6.92 -20.88
C ASP A 302 -14.94 -6.71 -22.23
N ASP A 303 -15.69 -6.18 -23.21
CA ASP A 303 -15.20 -5.73 -24.54
C ASP A 303 -14.42 -4.39 -24.47
N LEU A 304 -14.10 -3.89 -23.27
CA LEU A 304 -13.37 -2.64 -23.04
C LEU A 304 -12.05 -2.84 -22.26
N TYR A 305 -11.46 -4.03 -22.33
CA TYR A 305 -10.20 -4.36 -21.66
C TYR A 305 -8.96 -3.70 -22.32
N GLU A 306 -8.84 -2.38 -22.18
CA GLU A 306 -7.62 -1.60 -22.44
C GLU A 306 -7.19 -0.87 -21.15
N PHE A 307 -6.89 -1.60 -20.07
CA PHE A 307 -6.22 -1.15 -18.82
C PHE A 307 -6.55 0.25 -18.24
N ARG A 308 -7.69 0.87 -18.58
CA ARG A 308 -8.02 2.23 -18.15
C ARG A 308 -9.48 2.37 -17.74
N GLN A 309 -9.64 2.92 -16.54
CA GLN A 309 -10.76 3.72 -16.04
C GLN A 309 -12.15 3.29 -16.53
N VAL A 310 -12.73 2.28 -15.88
CA VAL A 310 -14.20 2.16 -15.83
C VAL A 310 -14.70 3.31 -14.96
N PRO A 311 -15.61 4.20 -15.37
CA PRO A 311 -16.15 5.23 -14.48
C PRO A 311 -16.91 4.59 -13.29
N PRO A 312 -16.94 5.19 -12.09
CA PRO A 312 -17.85 4.74 -11.04
C PRO A 312 -19.30 4.76 -11.55
N ALA A 313 -20.10 3.75 -11.20
CA ALA A 313 -21.49 3.59 -11.68
C ALA A 313 -22.41 4.81 -11.46
N TYR A 314 -22.04 5.73 -10.55
CA TYR A 314 -22.78 6.95 -10.27
C TYR A 314 -22.32 8.19 -11.06
N ALA A 315 -21.24 8.10 -11.85
CA ALA A 315 -20.70 9.22 -12.63
C ALA A 315 -21.59 9.64 -13.82
N GLU A 316 -22.56 8.80 -14.21
CA GLU A 316 -23.39 9.03 -15.40
C GLU A 316 -24.62 9.91 -15.18
N LYS A 317 -24.88 10.42 -13.96
CA LYS A 317 -25.93 11.43 -13.77
C LYS A 317 -25.46 12.79 -14.30
N LYS A 318 -25.55 12.93 -15.63
CA LYS A 318 -25.21 14.12 -16.41
C LYS A 318 -25.74 15.40 -15.77
N ALA A 319 -24.81 16.36 -15.70
CA ALA A 319 -25.10 17.78 -15.72
C ALA A 319 -26.04 18.13 -16.89
N THR A 320 -27.30 18.36 -16.58
CA THR A 320 -28.21 19.14 -17.44
C THR A 320 -28.71 20.33 -16.64
N SER A 321 -27.95 21.41 -16.65
CA SER A 321 -28.53 22.74 -16.61
C SER A 321 -27.75 23.64 -17.57
N THR A 322 -28.36 23.88 -18.73
CA THR A 322 -28.06 25.00 -19.59
C THR A 322 -28.27 26.29 -18.80
N VAL A 323 -27.19 27.04 -18.58
CA VAL A 323 -27.27 28.40 -18.03
C VAL A 323 -27.30 29.38 -19.20
N GLU A 324 -28.48 29.92 -19.51
CA GLU A 324 -28.59 31.23 -20.17
C GLU A 324 -28.50 32.32 -19.10
N GLY A 325 -27.79 33.40 -19.45
CA GLY A 325 -27.23 34.36 -18.50
C GLY A 325 -28.20 35.32 -17.81
N GLY A 326 -27.68 35.93 -16.74
CA GLY A 326 -28.25 37.09 -16.08
C GLY A 326 -27.38 37.51 -14.89
N GLU A 327 -26.79 38.71 -14.96
CA GLU A 327 -26.08 39.35 -13.85
C GLU A 327 -27.04 39.62 -12.69
N GLY A 328 -26.69 39.24 -11.45
CA GLY A 328 -27.43 39.62 -10.26
C GLY A 328 -26.98 38.92 -8.97
N ASP A 329 -26.45 39.73 -8.05
CA ASP A 329 -26.32 39.57 -6.59
C ASP A 329 -25.99 38.19 -5.97
N VAL A 330 -24.83 38.17 -5.29
CA VAL A 330 -24.39 37.09 -4.39
C VAL A 330 -25.33 37.00 -3.19
N LYS A 331 -26.28 36.07 -3.23
CA LYS A 331 -26.98 35.58 -2.03
C LYS A 331 -26.22 34.39 -1.45
N GLU A 332 -26.10 34.37 -0.13
CA GLU A 332 -25.65 33.21 0.65
C GLU A 332 -26.32 31.93 0.13
N SER A 333 -25.52 31.03 -0.41
CA SER A 333 -25.96 29.74 -0.91
C SER A 333 -26.52 28.94 0.27
N GLN A 334 -27.83 28.77 0.29
CA GLN A 334 -28.47 27.71 1.07
C GLN A 334 -27.79 26.40 0.65
N VAL A 335 -27.18 25.70 1.59
CA VAL A 335 -26.69 24.33 1.37
C VAL A 335 -27.94 23.50 1.11
N GLU A 336 -28.23 23.22 -0.15
CA GLU A 336 -29.21 22.21 -0.51
C GLU A 336 -28.74 20.90 0.16
N GLU A 337 -29.58 20.33 1.04
CA GLU A 337 -29.30 19.01 1.60
C GLU A 337 -29.19 18.03 0.42
N GLU A 338 -27.98 17.55 0.18
CA GLU A 338 -27.72 16.50 -0.81
C GLU A 338 -28.64 15.33 -0.45
N VAL A 339 -29.61 15.01 -1.32
CA VAL A 339 -30.46 13.83 -1.15
C VAL A 339 -29.60 12.61 -1.46
N VAL A 340 -28.87 12.13 -0.45
CA VAL A 340 -28.01 10.96 -0.56
C VAL A 340 -28.87 9.71 -0.48
N ASP A 341 -28.68 8.80 -1.45
CA ASP A 341 -29.25 7.45 -1.41
C ASP A 341 -28.98 6.78 -0.05
N PRO A 342 -30.00 6.23 0.65
CA PRO A 342 -29.81 5.59 1.95
C PRO A 342 -28.72 4.51 1.97
N ALA A 343 -28.52 3.77 0.87
CA ALA A 343 -27.48 2.76 0.82
C ALA A 343 -26.07 3.39 0.72
N GLU A 344 -25.90 4.44 -0.08
CA GLU A 344 -24.68 5.26 -0.11
C GLU A 344 -24.35 5.86 1.27
N ALA A 345 -25.34 6.40 1.97
CA ALA A 345 -25.15 6.93 3.32
C ALA A 345 -24.65 5.85 4.31
N GLN A 346 -25.18 4.62 4.21
CA GLN A 346 -24.72 3.48 5.01
C GLN A 346 -23.29 3.07 4.66
N ARG A 347 -22.92 2.99 3.37
CA ARG A 347 -21.55 2.69 2.94
C ARG A 347 -20.55 3.71 3.46
N ARG A 348 -20.85 5.01 3.30
CA ARG A 348 -20.04 6.12 3.82
C ARG A 348 -19.82 6.00 5.32
N LYS A 349 -20.91 5.81 6.08
CA LYS A 349 -20.85 5.65 7.54
C LYS A 349 -19.97 4.47 7.92
N ARG A 350 -20.14 3.33 7.25
CA ARG A 350 -19.39 2.12 7.57
C ARG A 350 -17.91 2.26 7.27
N PHE A 351 -17.56 2.88 6.15
CA PHE A 351 -16.19 3.27 5.84
C PHE A 351 -15.59 4.16 6.95
N GLN A 352 -16.32 5.19 7.37
CA GLN A 352 -15.84 6.09 8.42
C GLN A 352 -15.57 5.36 9.74
N GLU A 353 -16.46 4.45 10.15
CA GLU A 353 -16.27 3.61 11.35
C GLU A 353 -15.00 2.75 11.25
N VAL A 354 -14.79 2.11 10.11
CA VAL A 354 -13.62 1.26 9.85
C VAL A 354 -12.34 2.10 9.85
N VAL A 355 -12.34 3.26 9.21
CA VAL A 355 -11.16 4.15 9.20
C VAL A 355 -10.86 4.66 10.61
N VAL A 356 -11.87 5.07 11.39
CA VAL A 356 -11.68 5.48 12.79
C VAL A 356 -11.05 4.36 13.62
N GLN A 357 -11.47 3.12 13.40
CA GLN A 357 -11.00 1.95 14.14
C GLN A 357 -9.55 1.56 13.78
N TYR A 358 -9.20 1.55 12.50
CA TYR A 358 -7.94 0.93 12.03
C TYR A 358 -6.87 1.94 11.58
N PHE A 359 -7.24 3.10 11.04
CA PHE A 359 -6.24 4.05 10.52
C PHE A 359 -5.58 4.82 11.66
N LYS A 360 -4.26 4.68 11.84
CA LYS A 360 -3.53 5.36 12.93
C LYS A 360 -3.16 6.81 12.62
N GLY A 361 -3.27 7.25 11.35
CA GLY A 361 -2.93 8.61 10.91
C GLY A 361 -4.04 9.65 11.05
N SER A 362 -3.86 10.83 10.46
CA SER A 362 -4.88 11.89 10.42
C SER A 362 -5.13 12.30 8.98
N LEU A 363 -6.40 12.44 8.59
CA LEU A 363 -6.78 13.08 7.34
C LEU A 363 -6.74 14.60 7.53
N LYS A 364 -6.10 15.30 6.59
CA LYS A 364 -5.93 16.76 6.66
C LYS A 364 -6.14 17.38 5.28
N PRO A 365 -6.89 18.49 5.20
CA PRO A 365 -7.00 19.27 3.97
C PRO A 365 -5.68 19.96 3.61
N PRO A 366 -5.53 20.49 2.37
CA PRO A 366 -6.52 20.47 1.29
C PRO A 366 -6.68 19.07 0.67
N PHE A 367 -7.90 18.72 0.29
CA PHE A 367 -8.20 17.49 -0.44
C PHE A 367 -8.31 17.79 -1.93
N ASN A 368 -7.78 16.90 -2.77
CA ASN A 368 -8.03 16.91 -4.20
C ASN A 368 -9.40 16.28 -4.47
N THR A 369 -10.46 17.08 -4.27
CA THR A 369 -11.84 16.63 -4.42
C THR A 369 -12.12 16.05 -5.80
N VAL A 370 -11.59 16.66 -6.86
CA VAL A 370 -11.83 16.25 -8.25
C VAL A 370 -11.32 14.83 -8.50
N ASP A 371 -10.08 14.54 -8.11
CA ASP A 371 -9.51 13.21 -8.36
C ASP A 371 -10.02 12.16 -7.38
N ARG A 372 -10.32 12.54 -6.13
CA ARG A 372 -11.02 11.65 -5.18
C ARG A 372 -12.40 11.25 -5.70
N GLU A 373 -13.16 12.18 -6.29
CA GLU A 373 -14.48 11.88 -6.85
C GLU A 373 -14.40 10.92 -8.05
N LYS A 374 -13.42 11.11 -8.95
CA LYS A 374 -13.13 10.15 -10.03
C LYS A 374 -12.82 8.76 -9.48
N GLY A 375 -12.10 8.70 -8.36
CA GLY A 375 -11.71 7.47 -7.68
C GLY A 375 -12.81 6.79 -6.87
N GLY A 376 -14.04 7.31 -6.81
CA GLY A 376 -15.09 6.67 -5.98
C GLY A 376 -15.51 7.47 -4.74
N LEU A 377 -14.77 8.52 -4.37
CA LEU A 377 -14.84 9.12 -3.04
C LEU A 377 -15.32 10.56 -3.10
N THR A 378 -16.62 10.75 -2.98
CA THR A 378 -17.20 12.08 -2.72
C THR A 378 -16.82 12.60 -1.33
N ARG A 379 -16.99 13.90 -1.11
CA ARG A 379 -16.68 14.57 0.17
C ARG A 379 -17.26 13.88 1.41
N GLY A 380 -18.47 13.33 1.28
CA GLY A 380 -19.15 12.63 2.38
C GLY A 380 -18.41 11.40 2.91
N TRP A 381 -17.49 10.81 2.14
CA TRP A 381 -16.67 9.69 2.61
C TRP A 381 -15.63 10.12 3.64
N TYR A 382 -14.95 11.26 3.42
CA TYR A 382 -13.73 11.61 4.16
C TYR A 382 -13.79 12.91 4.97
N GLU A 383 -14.62 13.90 4.60
CA GLU A 383 -14.70 15.16 5.35
C GLU A 383 -15.10 14.95 6.83
N PRO A 384 -16.05 14.05 7.19
CA PRO A 384 -16.39 13.79 8.59
C PRO A 384 -15.23 13.27 9.43
N LEU A 385 -14.24 12.64 8.80
CA LEU A 385 -13.07 12.06 9.48
C LEU A 385 -12.03 13.09 9.90
N VAL A 386 -12.07 14.31 9.36
CA VAL A 386 -11.17 15.42 9.74
C VAL A 386 -11.47 15.88 11.17
N VAL A 387 -12.74 15.94 11.55
CA VAL A 387 -13.21 16.56 12.81
C VAL A 387 -13.05 15.63 14.02
N VAL A 388 -13.14 14.31 13.82
CA VAL A 388 -13.20 13.32 14.93
C VAL A 388 -11.87 13.22 15.70
N ARG A 389 -10.72 13.53 15.08
CA ARG A 389 -9.41 13.43 15.74
C ARG A 389 -8.92 14.70 16.42
N GLU A 390 -9.41 15.87 16.01
CA GLU A 390 -9.09 17.12 16.74
C GLU A 390 -9.82 17.20 18.08
N ARG A 391 -11.02 16.58 18.20
CA ARG A 391 -11.82 16.61 19.44
C ARG A 391 -11.48 15.53 20.47
N THR A 392 -10.87 14.41 20.08
CA THR A 392 -10.71 13.25 20.98
C THR A 392 -9.41 13.21 21.77
N GLY A 393 -8.43 14.08 21.49
CA GLY A 393 -7.18 14.14 22.28
C GLY A 393 -6.42 12.81 22.38
N PHE A 394 -6.69 11.86 21.47
CA PHE A 394 -6.13 10.52 21.53
C PHE A 394 -4.63 10.57 21.21
N LYS A 395 -3.80 10.55 22.24
CA LYS A 395 -2.37 10.24 22.11
C LYS A 395 -2.27 8.72 21.92
N PRO A 396 -1.64 8.21 20.84
CA PRO A 396 -1.41 6.79 20.71
C PRO A 396 -0.61 6.31 21.92
N ALA A 397 -1.01 5.18 22.49
CA ALA A 397 -0.28 4.55 23.58
C ALA A 397 1.19 4.42 23.16
N ALA A 398 2.08 5.14 23.83
CA ALA A 398 3.51 5.01 23.63
C ALA A 398 3.83 3.52 23.78
N GLY A 399 4.31 2.90 22.70
CA GLY A 399 4.80 1.53 22.74
C GLY A 399 5.71 1.38 23.96
N ARG A 400 5.43 0.36 24.78
CA ARG A 400 6.17 0.06 26.00
C ARG A 400 7.65 0.19 25.71
N ARG A 401 8.27 1.19 26.33
CA ARG A 401 9.72 1.41 26.29
C ARG A 401 10.35 0.19 26.94
N LEU A 402 10.81 -0.77 26.14
CA LEU A 402 11.76 -1.77 26.61
C LEU A 402 13.04 -1.01 26.94
N GLN A 403 13.14 -0.57 28.20
CA GLN A 403 14.41 -0.11 28.75
C GLN A 403 15.32 -1.33 28.83
N SER A 404 16.35 -1.34 28.00
CA SER A 404 17.49 -2.23 28.17
C SER A 404 18.11 -1.93 29.53
N LYS A 405 18.15 -2.93 30.41
CA LYS A 405 18.94 -2.88 31.64
C LYS A 405 20.42 -2.91 31.25
N ARG A 406 21.05 -1.75 31.06
CA ARG A 406 22.46 -1.55 31.36
C ARG A 406 22.68 -0.17 31.97
N ASP A 407 23.37 -0.22 33.11
CA ASP A 407 24.09 0.82 33.80
C ASP A 407 23.32 2.02 34.36
N LYS A 408 23.10 1.96 35.68
CA LYS A 408 23.47 3.01 36.64
C LYS A 408 23.29 2.50 38.07
N GLN A 409 24.38 2.07 38.68
CA GLN A 409 24.53 2.17 40.13
C GLN A 409 24.73 3.67 40.43
N GLU A 410 23.74 4.31 41.03
CA GLU A 410 23.92 5.59 41.71
C GLU A 410 23.98 5.32 43.21
N GLY A 411 25.12 5.73 43.79
CA GLY A 411 25.36 5.77 45.21
C GLY A 411 24.45 6.80 45.89
N THR A 412 24.04 6.44 47.10
CA THR A 412 23.28 7.29 48.01
C THR A 412 24.19 8.33 48.66
N SER A 413 23.69 9.57 48.65
CA SER A 413 24.25 10.75 49.30
C SER A 413 24.23 10.64 50.82
N ALA A 414 25.32 11.06 51.48
CA ALA A 414 25.28 11.49 52.88
C ALA A 414 26.13 12.76 53.06
N GLU A 415 25.43 13.80 53.49
CA GLU A 415 25.80 14.98 54.29
C GLU A 415 27.22 15.56 54.24
N THR A 416 27.25 16.83 53.83
CA THR A 416 28.33 17.81 54.06
C THR A 416 28.18 18.51 55.40
N THR A 417 29.25 18.58 56.20
CA THR A 417 29.79 19.83 56.76
C THR A 417 31.20 19.59 57.34
N PRO A 418 32.08 20.62 57.39
CA PRO A 418 33.51 20.46 57.15
C PRO A 418 34.39 20.73 58.38
N VAL A 419 35.57 20.12 58.45
CA VAL A 419 36.71 20.66 59.23
C VAL A 419 38.04 20.44 58.50
N ALA A 420 38.82 21.52 58.55
CA ALA A 420 40.15 21.84 58.04
C ALA A 420 41.30 20.81 58.15
N GLY A 421 42.34 21.07 57.35
CA GLY A 421 43.73 20.65 57.59
C GLY A 421 44.29 19.79 56.46
N ALA A 422 44.87 20.37 55.40
CA ALA A 422 46.29 20.75 55.28
C ALA A 422 47.25 19.56 55.06
N HIS A 423 48.18 19.79 54.10
CA HIS A 423 49.45 19.09 53.86
C HIS A 423 49.42 17.79 53.05
N THR A 424 49.76 17.83 51.75
CA THR A 424 51.09 17.84 51.09
C THR A 424 51.68 16.45 50.79
N ILE A 425 52.04 16.30 49.51
CA ILE A 425 53.27 15.71 48.94
C ILE A 425 53.31 14.21 48.59
N ALA A 426 53.82 14.03 47.36
CA ALA A 426 54.55 12.90 46.74
C ALA A 426 53.77 11.63 46.43
N ALA A 427 53.67 11.19 45.17
CA ALA A 427 54.73 10.85 44.20
C ALA A 427 55.48 9.57 44.55
N ALA A 428 55.37 8.60 43.65
CA ALA A 428 56.31 7.52 43.29
C ALA A 428 55.44 6.34 42.82
N GLN A 429 55.37 6.08 41.52
CA GLN A 429 56.36 5.37 40.69
C GLN A 429 56.27 3.85 40.82
N ASP A 430 56.31 3.24 39.64
CA ASP A 430 56.86 1.95 39.27
C ASP A 430 56.25 0.73 39.98
N SER A 431 56.12 -0.46 39.41
CA SER A 431 56.69 -1.11 38.24
C SER A 431 55.78 -2.34 38.06
N GLU A 432 55.30 -2.60 36.85
CA GLU A 432 55.89 -3.58 35.93
C GLU A 432 55.69 -5.06 36.33
N VAL A 433 55.24 -5.81 35.32
CA VAL A 433 55.76 -7.15 34.94
C VAL A 433 54.95 -8.41 35.29
N THR A 434 54.83 -9.23 34.23
CA THR A 434 54.61 -10.69 34.12
C THR A 434 53.20 -11.25 34.37
N THR A 435 52.46 -11.69 33.35
CA THR A 435 52.57 -12.88 32.43
C THR A 435 52.10 -14.21 33.03
N SER A 436 51.51 -15.02 32.13
CA SER A 436 51.13 -16.44 32.23
C SER A 436 49.66 -16.64 32.63
N ALA A 437 48.74 -16.94 31.71
CA ALA A 437 48.60 -18.17 30.89
C ALA A 437 48.29 -19.41 31.74
N LEU A 438 47.14 -20.03 31.43
CA LEU A 438 46.78 -21.46 31.38
C LEU A 438 45.26 -21.58 31.67
N ALA A 439 44.48 -22.07 30.69
CA ALA A 439 43.99 -23.46 30.62
C ALA A 439 42.84 -23.68 31.60
N SER A 440 41.73 -24.34 31.32
CA SER A 440 41.19 -25.13 30.21
C SER A 440 39.81 -25.59 30.72
N THR A 441 38.92 -26.02 29.81
CA THR A 441 37.92 -27.10 30.03
C THR A 441 36.81 -26.82 31.08
N GLU A 442 35.57 -27.26 30.99
CA GLU A 442 34.86 -28.25 30.18
C GLU A 442 33.35 -28.12 30.51
N GLN A 443 32.52 -28.67 29.62
CA GLN A 443 31.22 -29.33 29.87
C GLN A 443 30.06 -28.46 30.39
N ALA A 444 29.04 -28.20 29.58
CA ALA A 444 27.98 -29.13 29.15
C ALA A 444 26.96 -29.44 30.26
N ALA A 445 25.79 -28.81 30.12
CA ALA A 445 24.47 -29.42 30.24
C ALA A 445 23.49 -28.59 29.39
#